data_AF-A0A7Y2L3T7-F1
#
_entry.id   AF-A0A7Y2L3T7-F1
#
_cell.length_a   1.000
_cell.length_b   1.000
_cell.length_c   1.000
_cell.angle_alpha   90.00
_cell.angle_beta   90.00
_cell.angle_gamma   90.00
#
_symmetry.space_group_name_H-M   'P 1'
#
loop_
_entity.id
_entity.type
_entity.pdbx_description
1 polymer ?
#
loop_
_entity_poly.entity_id
_entity_poly.type
_entity_poly.pdbx_seq_one_letter_code
_entity_poly.pdbx_strand_id
1 'polypeptide(L)'
;QVDLTDRWVLSGEADIGGMDTASKKTWNAQGYLGYRMYVADHPAIIRVGYRVLSQEYRTTDFTGNKFKYDVTQRGPVLGLSMRF
;
A
#
# COMPACT_ATOMS: atom_id res chain seq x y z
N GLN A 1 8.47 -4.34 9.80
CA GLN A 1 8.81 -2.96 10.22
C GLN A 1 10.21 -2.99 10.80
N VAL A 2 11.03 -1.98 10.52
CA VAL A 2 12.43 -1.88 10.96
C VAL A 2 12.65 -0.48 11.53
N ASP A 3 13.24 -0.41 12.72
CA ASP A 3 13.65 0.85 13.33
C ASP A 3 15.03 1.24 12.80
N LEU A 4 15.12 2.38 12.11
CA LEU A 4 16.39 2.92 11.59
C LEU A 4 17.15 3.68 12.68
N THR A 5 16.43 4.26 13.63
CA THR A 5 16.92 5.03 14.78
C THR A 5 15.81 5.04 15.84
N ASP A 6 16.07 5.54 17.05
CA ASP A 6 15.06 5.69 18.11
C ASP A 6 13.78 6.41 17.63
N ARG A 7 13.96 7.38 16.72
CA ARG A 7 12.86 8.21 16.19
C ARG A 7 12.33 7.77 14.84
N TRP A 8 13.12 7.07 14.02
CA TRP A 8 12.78 6.77 12.63
C TRP A 8 12.38 5.31 12.44
N VAL A 9 11.25 5.10 11.78
CA VAL A 9 10.66 3.78 11.56
C VAL A 9 10.42 3.57 10.09
N LEU A 10 11.03 2.54 9.50
CA LEU A 10 10.72 2.11 8.15
C LEU A 10 9.73 0.96 8.18
N SER A 11 8.64 1.08 7.44
CA SER A 11 7.62 0.03 7.31
C SER A 11 7.36 -0.24 5.84
N GLY A 12 7.15 -1.49 5.50
CA GLY A 12 6.78 -1.89 4.15
C GLY A 12 5.91 -3.12 4.23
N GLU A 13 4.97 -3.22 3.32
CA GLU A 13 4.04 -4.33 3.19
C GLU A 13 3.83 -4.58 1.70
N ALA A 14 3.78 -5.85 1.32
CA ALA A 14 3.48 -6.26 -0.04
C ALA A 14 2.64 -7.53 0.01
N ASP A 15 1.50 -7.49 -0.64
CA ASP A 15 0.50 -8.55 -0.65
C ASP A 15 0.12 -8.86 -2.09
N ILE A 16 -0.07 -10.15 -2.37
CA ILE A 16 -0.53 -10.62 -3.68
C ILE A 16 -1.84 -11.37 -3.45
N GLY A 17 -2.90 -10.96 -4.16
CA GLY A 17 -4.24 -11.53 -4.09
C GLY A 17 -4.75 -12.00 -5.45
N GLY A 18 -5.66 -12.96 -5.45
CA GLY A 18 -6.27 -13.51 -6.67
C GLY A 18 -5.73 -14.89 -7.09
N MET A 19 -5.72 -15.86 -6.16
CA MET A 19 -5.37 -17.26 -6.45
C MET A 19 -6.49 -18.09 -7.10
N ASP A 20 -7.66 -17.50 -7.38
CA ASP A 20 -8.85 -18.27 -7.76
C ASP A 20 -9.20 -18.21 -9.27
N THR A 21 -8.58 -17.31 -10.04
CA THR A 21 -8.84 -17.26 -11.50
C THR A 21 -7.59 -16.79 -12.23
N ALA A 22 -7.13 -17.57 -13.21
CA ALA A 22 -5.97 -17.25 -14.05
C ALA A 22 -6.01 -15.87 -14.73
N SER A 23 -7.15 -15.18 -14.65
CA SER A 23 -7.46 -13.90 -15.30
C SER A 23 -7.52 -12.68 -14.37
N LYS A 24 -7.33 -12.81 -13.05
CA LYS A 24 -7.37 -11.66 -12.12
C LYS A 24 -6.20 -11.69 -11.15
N LYS A 25 -5.13 -10.95 -11.47
CA LYS A 25 -3.98 -10.77 -10.57
C LYS A 25 -4.08 -9.41 -9.90
N THR A 26 -4.13 -9.40 -8.58
CA THR A 26 -4.06 -8.16 -7.79
C THR A 26 -2.79 -8.20 -6.96
N TRP A 27 -2.01 -7.13 -6.99
CA TRP A 27 -0.91 -6.96 -6.04
C TRP A 27 -0.98 -5.58 -5.41
N ASN A 28 -0.67 -5.54 -4.13
CA ASN A 28 -0.56 -4.36 -3.32
C ASN A 28 0.87 -4.27 -2.81
N ALA A 29 1.48 -3.10 -2.89
CA ALA A 29 2.74 -2.82 -2.24
C ALA A 29 2.66 -1.42 -1.64
N GLN A 30 3.13 -1.27 -0.42
CA GLN A 30 3.14 0.00 0.28
C GLN A 30 4.38 0.11 1.14
N GLY A 31 4.94 1.32 1.16
CA GLY A 31 6.10 1.67 1.96
C GLY A 31 5.84 2.95 2.72
N TYR A 32 6.26 3.00 3.98
CA TYR A 32 6.06 4.11 4.90
C TYR A 32 7.34 4.41 5.67
N LEU A 33 7.67 5.69 5.77
CA LEU A 33 8.64 6.24 6.69
C LEU A 33 7.89 6.97 7.81
N GLY A 34 8.14 6.54 9.03
CA GLY A 34 7.55 7.08 10.25
C GLY A 34 8.56 7.85 11.09
N TYR A 35 8.10 8.94 11.72
CA TYR A 35 8.85 9.69 12.71
C TYR A 35 8.09 9.75 14.04
N ARG A 36 8.72 9.26 15.10
CA ARG A 36 8.24 9.32 16.49
C ARG A 36 8.53 10.69 17.08
N MET A 37 7.48 11.33 17.59
CA MET A 37 7.51 12.64 18.25
C MET A 37 6.56 12.67 19.44
N TYR A 38 6.60 13.75 20.22
CA TYR A 38 5.62 14.02 21.26
C TYR A 38 4.75 15.19 20.82
N VAL A 39 3.43 15.04 20.89
CA VAL A 39 2.45 16.10 20.64
C VAL A 39 1.65 16.27 21.92
N ALA A 40 1.75 17.45 22.53
CA ALA A 40 1.09 17.75 23.82
C ALA A 40 1.35 16.67 24.89
N ASP A 41 2.63 16.33 25.12
CA ASP A 41 3.09 15.27 26.05
C ASP A 41 2.66 13.84 25.71
N HIS A 42 1.94 13.63 24.61
CA HIS A 42 1.53 12.30 24.15
C HIS A 42 2.44 11.79 23.03
N PRO A 43 2.90 10.52 23.10
CA PRO A 43 3.69 9.92 22.03
C PRO A 43 2.85 9.80 20.76
N ALA A 44 3.37 10.38 19.67
CA ALA A 44 2.77 10.42 18.36
C ALA A 44 3.75 9.95 17.28
N ILE A 45 3.22 9.45 16.18
CA ILE A 45 3.97 9.00 15.01
C ILE A 45 3.32 9.61 13.79
N ILE A 46 4.09 10.43 13.07
CA ILE A 46 3.74 10.85 11.72
C ILE A 46 4.33 9.84 10.74
N ARG A 47 3.55 9.44 9.73
CA ARG A 47 3.95 8.50 8.69
C ARG A 47 3.71 9.13 7.33
N VAL A 48 4.71 9.08 6.48
CA VAL A 48 4.61 9.42 5.06
C VAL A 48 5.02 8.22 4.25
N GLY A 49 4.31 7.96 3.17
CA GLY A 49 4.56 6.77 2.38
C GLY A 49 3.97 6.86 0.98
N TYR A 50 4.12 5.76 0.28
CA TYR A 50 3.60 5.59 -1.05
C TYR A 50 2.98 4.20 -1.17
N ARG A 51 1.78 4.15 -1.71
CA ARG A 51 1.05 2.90 -1.95
C ARG A 51 0.84 2.71 -3.44
N VAL A 52 1.10 1.49 -3.88
CA VAL A 52 0.85 1.01 -5.23
C VAL A 52 -0.07 -0.20 -5.13
N LEU A 53 -1.22 -0.10 -5.78
CA LEU A 53 -2.18 -1.18 -5.94
C LEU A 53 -2.37 -1.41 -7.44
N SER A 54 -1.97 -2.56 -7.93
CA SER A 54 -2.23 -2.95 -9.31
C SER A 54 -3.26 -4.05 -9.34
N GLN A 55 -4.29 -3.84 -10.13
CA GLN A 55 -5.33 -4.82 -10.41
C GLN A 55 -5.33 -5.08 -11.91
N GLU A 56 -4.74 -6.20 -12.32
CA GLU A 56 -4.88 -6.71 -13.68
C GLU A 56 -6.21 -7.48 -13.76
N TYR A 57 -7.23 -6.85 -14.33
CA TYR A 57 -8.48 -7.52 -14.68
C TYR A 57 -8.44 -7.90 -16.16
N ARG A 58 -8.30 -9.20 -16.46
CA ARG A 58 -8.52 -9.74 -17.80
C ARG A 58 -9.94 -10.30 -17.86
N THR A 59 -10.82 -9.64 -18.61
CA THR A 59 -12.11 -10.23 -18.99
C THR A 59 -12.00 -10.73 -20.42
N THR A 60 -12.40 -11.97 -20.67
CA THR A 60 -12.50 -12.54 -22.02
C THR A 60 -13.97 -12.49 -22.39
N ASP A 61 -14.33 -11.62 -23.32
CA ASP A 61 -15.71 -11.55 -23.83
C ASP A 61 -15.97 -12.72 -24.80
N PHE A 62 -17.22 -13.20 -24.87
CA PHE A 62 -17.64 -14.34 -25.71
C PHE A 62 -17.51 -14.08 -27.23
N THR A 63 -17.12 -12.87 -27.63
CA THR A 63 -16.98 -12.40 -29.02
C THR A 63 -15.53 -12.36 -29.54
N GLY A 64 -14.54 -12.83 -28.76
CA GLY A 64 -13.14 -12.93 -29.23
C GLY A 64 -12.31 -11.65 -29.09
N ASN A 65 -12.87 -10.56 -28.56
CA ASN A 65 -12.13 -9.33 -28.27
C ASN A 65 -11.56 -9.35 -26.84
N LYS A 66 -10.24 -9.16 -26.71
CA LYS A 66 -9.52 -9.09 -25.43
C LYS A 66 -9.54 -7.66 -24.89
N PHE A 67 -10.51 -7.34 -24.03
CA PHE A 67 -10.50 -6.07 -23.29
C PHE A 67 -9.51 -6.20 -22.11
N LYS A 68 -8.34 -5.56 -22.22
CA LYS A 68 -7.38 -5.45 -21.11
C LYS A 68 -7.72 -4.20 -20.29
N TYR A 69 -8.12 -4.39 -19.03
CA TYR A 69 -8.31 -3.28 -18.10
C TYR A 69 -7.20 -3.34 -17.04
N ASP A 70 -6.09 -2.68 -17.33
CA ASP A 70 -4.92 -2.58 -16.47
C ASP A 70 -5.06 -1.33 -15.59
N VAL A 71 -5.60 -1.48 -14.38
CA VAL A 71 -5.73 -0.36 -13.43
C VAL A 71 -4.60 -0.46 -12.41
N THR A 72 -3.65 0.46 -12.52
CA THR A 72 -2.63 0.66 -11.48
C THR A 72 -2.94 1.95 -10.72
N GLN A 73 -3.41 1.82 -9.48
CA GLN A 73 -3.58 2.93 -8.57
C GLN A 73 -2.27 3.17 -7.83
N ARG A 74 -1.79 4.41 -7.87
CA ARG A 74 -0.59 4.82 -7.12
C ARG A 74 -0.89 6.13 -6.42
N GLY A 75 -0.53 6.24 -5.15
CA GLY A 75 -0.86 7.42 -4.38
C GLY A 75 0.09 7.65 -3.21
N PRO A 76 0.38 8.93 -2.89
CA PRO A 76 1.02 9.28 -1.63
C PRO A 76 0.06 8.97 -0.48
N VAL A 77 0.62 8.55 0.65
CA VAL A 77 -0.12 8.29 1.87
C VAL A 77 0.51 9.09 3.00
N LEU A 78 -0.34 9.78 3.75
CA LEU A 78 0.03 10.50 4.96
C LEU A 78 -0.82 9.97 6.11
N GLY A 79 -0.19 9.74 7.25
CA GLY A 79 -0.86 9.20 8.44
C GLY A 79 -0.33 9.85 9.71
N LEU A 80 -1.22 10.11 10.66
CA LEU A 80 -0.89 10.55 12.01
C LEU A 80 -1.47 9.52 12.98
N SER A 81 -0.67 9.10 13.94
CA SER A 81 -1.08 8.17 15.00
C SER A 81 -0.63 8.74 16.33
N MET A 82 -1.55 8.88 17.27
CA MET A 82 -1.28 9.40 18.60
C MET A 82 -1.78 8.40 19.62
N ARG A 83 -1.02 8.21 20.69
CA ARG A 83 -1.39 7.32 21.80
C ARG A 83 -1.61 8.16 23.06
N PHE A 84 -2.80 8.04 23.62
CA PHE A 84 -3.29 8.72 24.82
C PHE A 84 -3.17 7.82 26.05
#